data_AF-A0A800H873-F1
#
_entry.id   AF-A0A800H873-F1
#
_cell.length_a   1.000
_cell.length_b   1.000
_cell.length_c   1.000
_cell.angle_alpha   90.00
_cell.angle_beta   90.00
_cell.angle_gamma   90.00
#
_symmetry.space_group_name_H-M   'P 1'
#
loop_
_entity.id
_entity.type
_entity.pdbx_description
1 polymer ?
#
loop_
_entity_poly.entity_id
_entity_poly.type
_entity_poly.pdbx_seq_one_letter_code
_entity_poly.pdbx_strand_id
1 'polypeptide(L)'
;MLRNYKWFLGSLLLLVNLFGQVKLSVKTIPKKVNIMLDGINIGKSPIINDRITPGIHKFEIAKSGFAPITYDILVNPSQAVHLDFFMNPIYQVKFKTQEKGLVFELNGEHLWDDPFIRLDLEAGDHFLRVFKLNEIIDEQTIHVDEPKKFNYYLKKLISEK
;
A
#
# COMPACT_ATOMS: atom_id res chain seq x y z
N MET A 1 10.50 45.70 -59.07
CA MET A 1 9.24 44.93 -59.20
C MET A 1 9.17 43.93 -58.06
N LEU A 2 8.20 44.08 -57.16
CA LEU A 2 7.97 43.26 -55.97
C LEU A 2 7.01 42.09 -56.24
N ARG A 3 7.06 41.07 -55.36
CA ARG A 3 6.00 40.09 -55.02
C ARG A 3 5.75 38.96 -56.05
N ASN A 4 5.58 37.67 -55.70
CA ASN A 4 5.13 37.04 -54.46
C ASN A 4 5.50 35.53 -54.46
N TYR A 5 6.11 35.04 -53.38
CA TYR A 5 6.23 33.60 -53.08
C TYR A 5 5.24 33.28 -51.96
N LYS A 6 4.05 32.77 -52.29
CA LYS A 6 3.09 32.24 -51.32
C LYS A 6 2.15 31.28 -52.02
N TRP A 7 2.27 29.98 -51.76
CA TRP A 7 1.12 29.13 -51.43
C TRP A 7 1.57 28.12 -50.36
N PHE A 8 1.22 28.48 -49.14
CA PHE A 8 1.12 27.67 -47.93
C PHE A 8 0.00 26.64 -48.11
N LEU A 9 0.17 25.40 -47.64
CA LEU A 9 -0.39 24.94 -46.36
C LEU A 9 -0.15 23.42 -46.23
N GLY A 10 0.73 23.03 -45.32
CA GLY A 10 0.79 21.65 -44.85
C GLY A 10 -0.48 21.33 -44.06
N SER A 11 -1.14 20.23 -44.42
CA SER A 11 -2.21 19.65 -43.59
C SER A 11 -1.54 18.98 -42.39
N LEU A 12 -1.44 19.73 -41.28
CA LEU A 12 -1.13 19.15 -39.98
C LEU A 12 -2.42 18.50 -39.47
N LEU A 13 -2.51 17.19 -39.61
CA LEU A 13 -3.60 16.39 -39.08
C LEU A 13 -3.47 16.37 -37.54
N LEU A 14 -4.12 17.33 -36.87
CA LEU A 14 -4.28 17.30 -35.42
C LEU A 14 -5.34 16.22 -35.11
N LEU A 15 -4.91 15.00 -34.81
CA LEU A 15 -5.76 13.99 -34.19
C LEU A 15 -6.09 14.45 -32.76
N VAL A 16 -7.17 15.23 -32.63
CA VAL A 16 -7.81 15.46 -31.34
C VAL A 16 -8.47 14.16 -30.90
N ASN A 17 -7.80 13.44 -30.01
CA ASN A 17 -8.39 12.34 -29.28
C ASN A 17 -9.54 12.86 -28.41
N LEU A 18 -10.76 12.83 -28.94
CA LEU A 18 -12.01 13.08 -28.23
C LEU A 18 -12.36 11.88 -27.34
N PHE A 19 -11.48 11.54 -26.40
CA PHE A 19 -11.87 10.66 -25.31
C PHE A 19 -12.75 11.47 -24.36
N GLY A 20 -13.90 10.92 -23.96
CA GLY A 20 -14.70 11.50 -22.88
C GLY A 20 -13.79 11.76 -21.67
N GLN A 21 -14.05 12.82 -20.92
CA GLN A 21 -13.31 13.11 -19.70
C GLN A 21 -14.26 13.06 -18.52
N VAL A 22 -13.87 12.29 -17.51
CA VAL A 22 -14.60 12.12 -16.25
C VAL A 22 -13.87 12.88 -15.17
N LYS A 23 -14.61 13.62 -14.35
CA LYS A 23 -14.04 14.33 -13.20
C LYS A 23 -13.61 13.31 -12.15
N LEU A 24 -12.39 13.46 -11.67
CA LEU A 24 -11.80 12.66 -10.59
C LEU A 24 -11.55 13.54 -9.37
N SER A 25 -11.90 13.02 -8.19
CA SER A 25 -11.42 13.53 -6.91
C SER A 25 -10.95 12.37 -6.04
N VAL A 26 -9.74 12.48 -5.50
CA VAL A 26 -9.14 11.47 -4.62
C VAL A 26 -8.69 12.11 -3.33
N LYS A 27 -9.12 11.58 -2.19
CA LYS A 27 -8.61 11.96 -0.87
C LYS A 27 -7.96 10.77 -0.22
N THR A 28 -7.02 11.05 0.67
CA THR A 28 -6.38 10.03 1.49
C THR A 28 -6.27 10.49 2.93
N ILE A 29 -6.27 9.53 3.84
CA ILE A 29 -5.84 9.68 5.23
C ILE A 29 -4.65 8.73 5.42
N PRO A 30 -3.43 9.25 5.67
CA PRO A 30 -3.05 10.65 5.87
C PRO A 30 -3.07 11.49 4.58
N LYS A 31 -2.97 12.82 4.68
CA LYS A 31 -2.85 13.73 3.51
C LYS A 31 -1.44 13.72 2.91
N LYS A 32 -1.28 14.32 1.71
CA LYS A 32 0.00 14.46 0.99
C LYS A 32 0.62 13.09 0.67
N VAL A 33 -0.19 12.18 0.15
CA VAL A 33 0.21 10.84 -0.33
C VAL A 33 0.45 10.91 -1.82
N ASN A 34 1.50 10.26 -2.34
CA ASN A 34 1.74 10.20 -3.79
C ASN A 34 0.72 9.25 -4.43
N ILE A 35 0.09 9.69 -5.51
CA ILE A 35 -0.88 8.90 -6.26
C ILE A 35 -0.39 8.74 -7.69
N MET A 36 -0.37 7.50 -8.15
CA MET A 36 -0.14 7.13 -9.55
C MET A 36 -1.42 6.56 -10.14
N LEU A 37 -1.68 6.89 -11.40
CA LEU A 37 -2.76 6.36 -12.23
C LEU A 37 -2.14 5.73 -13.47
N ASP A 38 -2.35 4.44 -13.66
CA ASP A 38 -1.79 3.66 -14.78
C ASP A 38 -0.26 3.82 -14.93
N GLY A 39 0.44 3.84 -13.80
CA GLY A 39 1.89 4.06 -13.76
C GLY A 39 2.33 5.52 -13.92
N ILE A 40 1.41 6.47 -14.13
CA ILE A 40 1.71 7.89 -14.26
C ILE A 40 1.44 8.61 -12.94
N ASN A 41 2.42 9.35 -12.41
CA ASN A 41 2.23 10.16 -11.20
C ASN A 41 1.29 11.34 -11.48
N ILE A 42 0.12 11.35 -10.83
CA ILE A 42 -0.90 12.41 -10.95
C ILE A 42 -0.82 13.45 -9.82
N GLY A 43 0.16 13.32 -8.92
CA GLY A 43 0.45 14.27 -7.86
C GLY A 43 0.22 13.73 -6.45
N LYS A 44 -0.06 14.63 -5.52
CA LYS A 44 -0.26 14.31 -4.10
C LYS A 44 -1.69 14.58 -3.67
N SER A 45 -2.23 13.71 -2.83
CA SER A 45 -3.57 13.87 -2.27
C SER A 45 -3.70 15.13 -1.40
N PRO A 46 -4.87 15.80 -1.42
CA PRO A 46 -6.04 15.49 -2.24
C PRO A 46 -5.86 15.91 -3.71
N ILE A 47 -6.36 15.08 -4.63
CA ILE A 47 -6.57 15.42 -6.04
C ILE A 47 -8.01 15.90 -6.19
N ILE A 48 -8.22 17.05 -6.81
CA ILE A 48 -9.55 17.69 -6.91
C ILE A 48 -9.82 18.10 -8.35
N ASN A 49 -10.95 17.64 -8.89
CA ASN A 49 -11.44 17.98 -10.24
C ASN A 49 -10.44 17.69 -11.36
N ASP A 50 -9.59 16.69 -11.19
CA ASP A 50 -8.74 16.20 -12.28
C ASP A 50 -9.59 15.47 -13.32
N ARG A 51 -9.01 15.14 -14.48
CA ARG A 51 -9.75 14.53 -15.59
C ARG A 51 -9.08 13.25 -16.05
N ILE A 52 -9.86 12.18 -16.02
CA ILE A 52 -9.43 10.85 -16.48
C ILE A 52 -10.34 10.36 -17.59
N THR A 53 -9.86 9.40 -18.37
CA THR A 53 -10.66 8.78 -19.42
C THR A 53 -11.65 7.77 -18.84
N PRO A 54 -12.75 7.48 -19.53
CA PRO A 54 -13.52 6.27 -19.29
C PRO A 54 -12.68 5.02 -19.60
N GLY A 55 -12.94 3.95 -18.87
CA GLY A 55 -12.22 2.69 -19.03
C GLY A 55 -11.67 2.17 -17.70
N ILE A 56 -10.87 1.11 -17.79
CA ILE A 56 -10.22 0.49 -16.63
C ILE A 56 -8.98 1.31 -16.28
N HIS A 57 -8.87 1.66 -15.01
CA HIS A 57 -7.74 2.41 -14.46
C HIS A 57 -7.22 1.72 -13.20
N LYS A 58 -5.90 1.76 -13.02
CA LYS A 58 -5.24 1.28 -11.79
C LYS A 58 -4.66 2.46 -11.02
N PHE A 59 -5.03 2.57 -9.76
CA PHE A 59 -4.41 3.48 -8.80
C PHE A 59 -3.33 2.76 -8.01
N GLU A 60 -2.17 3.39 -7.88
CA GLU A 60 -1.11 2.99 -6.96
C GLU A 60 -0.82 4.15 -6.01
N ILE A 61 -0.95 3.89 -4.71
CA ILE A 61 -0.98 4.91 -3.68
C ILE A 61 0.07 4.56 -2.64
N ALA A 62 1.07 5.44 -2.50
CA ALA A 62 2.24 5.15 -1.67
C ALA A 62 2.66 6.35 -0.82
N LYS A 63 3.02 6.07 0.43
CA LYS A 63 3.61 7.01 1.37
C LYS A 63 4.55 6.27 2.31
N SER A 64 5.73 6.85 2.58
CA SER A 64 6.68 6.30 3.55
C SER A 64 6.01 6.10 4.92
N GLY A 65 6.22 4.93 5.53
CA GLY A 65 5.66 4.56 6.83
C GLY A 65 4.20 4.09 6.79
N PHE A 66 3.66 3.77 5.61
CA PHE A 66 2.31 3.25 5.43
C PHE A 66 2.32 2.10 4.41
N ALA A 67 1.40 1.15 4.58
CA ALA A 67 1.17 0.08 3.62
C ALA A 67 0.66 0.66 2.28
N PRO A 68 1.23 0.23 1.14
CA PRO A 68 0.80 0.71 -0.17
C PRO A 68 -0.59 0.18 -0.51
N ILE A 69 -1.37 0.97 -1.25
CA ILE A 69 -2.69 0.56 -1.75
C ILE A 69 -2.62 0.47 -3.28
N THR A 70 -3.10 -0.65 -3.82
CA THR A 70 -3.40 -0.81 -5.26
C THR A 70 -4.91 -0.94 -5.41
N TYR A 71 -5.51 -0.18 -6.32
CA TYR A 71 -6.96 -0.15 -6.52
C TYR A 71 -7.33 -0.05 -7.99
N ASP A 72 -8.02 -1.06 -8.51
CA ASP A 72 -8.53 -1.08 -9.88
C ASP A 72 -9.98 -0.56 -9.91
N ILE A 73 -10.29 0.29 -10.89
CA ILE A 73 -11.62 0.85 -11.10
C ILE A 73 -12.01 0.87 -12.57
N LEU A 74 -13.28 0.56 -12.85
CA LEU A 74 -13.91 0.82 -14.14
C LEU A 74 -14.61 2.18 -14.10
N VAL A 75 -14.08 3.14 -14.86
CA VAL A 75 -14.59 4.51 -14.95
C VAL A 75 -15.65 4.61 -16.04
N ASN A 76 -16.86 4.95 -15.65
CA ASN A 76 -17.98 5.18 -16.56
C ASN A 76 -18.05 6.65 -16.98
N PRO A 77 -18.36 6.97 -18.27
CA PRO A 77 -18.36 8.33 -18.79
C PRO A 77 -19.45 9.24 -18.20
N SER A 78 -20.46 8.68 -17.55
CA SER A 78 -21.67 9.39 -17.11
C SER A 78 -21.60 9.95 -15.69
N GLN A 79 -20.57 9.61 -14.90
CA GLN A 79 -20.53 9.94 -13.47
C GLN A 79 -19.13 10.37 -13.04
N ALA A 80 -19.05 11.40 -12.19
CA ALA A 80 -17.79 11.78 -11.56
C ALA A 80 -17.32 10.70 -10.58
N VAL A 81 -15.99 10.53 -10.48
CA VAL A 81 -15.34 9.55 -9.60
C VAL A 81 -14.86 10.26 -8.33
N HIS A 82 -15.29 9.74 -7.18
CA HIS A 82 -14.87 10.19 -5.86
C HIS A 82 -14.32 9.00 -5.08
N LEU A 83 -13.04 9.05 -4.72
CA LEU A 83 -12.36 7.98 -3.99
C LEU A 83 -11.74 8.50 -2.71
N ASP A 84 -12.01 7.80 -1.62
CA ASP A 84 -11.42 8.06 -0.31
C ASP A 84 -10.63 6.83 0.14
N PHE A 85 -9.33 7.01 0.39
CA PHE A 85 -8.44 5.93 0.83
C PHE A 85 -7.93 6.16 2.25
N PHE A 86 -7.85 5.11 3.04
CA PHE A 86 -7.27 5.10 4.38
C PHE A 86 -6.07 4.17 4.36
N MET A 87 -4.89 4.72 4.61
CA MET A 87 -3.66 3.93 4.60
C MET A 87 -3.34 3.44 6.01
N ASN A 88 -2.97 2.17 6.13
CA ASN A 88 -2.54 1.59 7.38
C ASN A 88 -1.08 1.98 7.65
N PRO A 89 -0.76 2.53 8.83
CA PRO A 89 0.63 2.78 9.23
C PRO A 89 1.45 1.48 9.27
N ILE A 90 2.76 1.62 9.10
CA ILE A 90 3.73 0.56 9.38
C ILE A 90 4.55 0.98 10.60
N TYR A 91 4.61 0.11 11.59
CA TYR A 91 5.30 0.32 12.85
C TYR A 91 6.47 -0.64 13.01
N GLN A 92 7.58 -0.12 13.54
CA GLN A 92 8.71 -0.96 13.90
C GLN A 92 8.45 -1.66 15.23
N VAL A 93 8.44 -3.00 15.20
CA VAL A 93 8.35 -3.88 16.36
C VAL A 93 9.73 -4.48 16.65
N LYS A 94 10.20 -4.33 17.89
CA LYS A 94 11.43 -4.97 18.37
C LYS A 94 11.06 -6.27 19.06
N PHE A 95 11.32 -7.40 18.41
CA PHE A 95 11.11 -8.71 19.00
C PHE A 95 12.31 -9.08 19.89
N LYS A 96 12.05 -9.65 21.07
CA LYS A 96 13.10 -10.18 21.94
C LYS A 96 12.63 -11.43 22.67
N THR A 97 13.51 -12.41 22.82
CA THR A 97 13.29 -13.54 23.75
C THR A 97 14.57 -13.94 24.48
N GLN A 98 14.41 -14.69 25.57
CA GLN A 98 15.48 -15.40 26.26
C GLN A 98 15.38 -16.94 26.06
N GLU A 99 14.30 -17.40 25.42
CA GLU A 99 14.10 -18.81 25.13
C GLU A 99 15.13 -19.27 24.09
N LYS A 100 15.59 -20.52 24.24
CA LYS A 100 16.60 -21.12 23.36
C LYS A 100 16.02 -22.26 22.55
N GLY A 101 16.49 -22.40 21.31
CA GLY A 101 16.12 -23.50 20.42
C GLY A 101 14.66 -23.44 19.96
N LEU A 102 14.10 -22.22 19.87
CA LEU A 102 12.78 -21.99 19.31
C LEU A 102 12.92 -21.40 17.90
N VAL A 103 11.98 -21.73 17.04
CA VAL A 103 11.79 -21.10 15.73
C VAL A 103 10.46 -20.37 15.76
N PHE A 104 10.42 -19.17 15.20
CA PHE A 104 9.26 -18.30 15.18
C PHE A 104 8.78 -18.14 13.73
N GLU A 105 7.47 -18.14 13.54
CA GLU A 105 6.81 -17.85 12.27
C GLU A 105 5.82 -16.71 12.50
N LEU A 106 5.92 -15.63 11.71
CA LEU A 106 4.96 -14.54 11.72
C LEU A 106 4.13 -14.57 10.44
N ASN A 107 2.81 -14.54 10.61
CA ASN A 107 1.82 -14.50 9.53
C ASN A 107 1.94 -15.64 8.50
N GLY A 108 2.58 -16.76 8.85
CA GLY A 108 2.79 -17.89 7.93
C GLY A 108 3.86 -17.68 6.86
N GLU A 109 4.55 -16.53 6.85
CA GLU A 109 5.48 -16.16 5.77
C GLU A 109 6.89 -15.88 6.28
N HIS A 110 7.03 -15.34 7.50
CA HIS A 110 8.32 -14.89 8.01
C HIS A 110 8.84 -15.81 9.12
N LEU A 111 9.89 -16.57 8.82
CA LEU A 111 10.54 -17.50 9.76
C LEU A 111 11.86 -16.94 10.29
N TRP A 112 12.10 -17.07 11.60
CA TRP A 112 13.39 -16.75 12.22
C TRP A 112 13.65 -17.52 13.53
N ASP A 113 14.89 -17.57 13.96
CA ASP A 113 15.32 -18.15 15.25
C ASP A 113 16.21 -17.19 16.08
N ASP A 114 16.53 -16.00 15.54
CA ASP A 114 17.32 -14.99 16.25
C ASP A 114 16.55 -14.44 17.48
N PRO A 115 17.16 -14.42 18.67
CA PRO A 115 16.52 -13.93 19.89
C PRO A 115 16.23 -12.42 19.90
N PHE A 116 16.73 -11.64 18.94
CA PHE A 116 16.49 -10.21 18.81
C PHE A 116 16.42 -9.76 17.34
N ILE A 117 15.22 -9.42 16.88
CA ILE A 117 15.01 -8.87 15.53
C ILE A 117 14.19 -7.58 15.56
N ARG A 118 14.26 -6.82 14.46
CA ARG A 118 13.37 -5.69 14.20
C ARG A 118 12.49 -6.06 13.01
N LEU A 119 11.20 -5.83 13.16
CA LEU A 119 10.17 -6.11 12.16
C LEU A 119 9.45 -4.81 11.85
N ASP A 120 9.21 -4.52 10.59
CA ASP A 120 8.30 -3.45 10.18
C ASP A 120 6.95 -4.09 9.87
N LEU A 121 5.97 -3.86 10.73
CA LEU A 121 4.66 -4.51 10.70
C LEU A 121 3.57 -3.48 10.42
N GLU A 122 2.63 -3.83 9.54
CA GLU A 122 1.43 -3.03 9.33
C GLU A 122 0.62 -2.91 10.63
N ALA A 123 -0.14 -1.84 10.80
CA ALA A 123 -1.03 -1.72 11.94
C ALA A 123 -2.12 -2.79 11.88
N GLY A 124 -2.32 -3.52 12.98
CA GLY A 124 -3.29 -4.61 13.07
C GLY A 124 -2.76 -5.83 13.81
N ASP A 125 -3.46 -6.94 13.67
CA ASP A 125 -3.12 -8.19 14.34
C ASP A 125 -2.17 -9.04 13.48
N HIS A 126 -1.07 -9.48 14.09
CA HIS A 126 -0.12 -10.40 13.49
C HIS A 126 -0.08 -11.71 14.26
N PHE A 127 -0.08 -12.84 13.55
CA PHE A 127 -0.13 -14.17 14.16
C PHE A 127 1.27 -14.77 14.25
N LEU A 128 1.73 -15.00 15.48
CA LEU A 128 3.00 -15.62 15.79
C LEU A 128 2.79 -17.09 16.13
N ARG A 129 3.41 -18.00 15.38
CA ARG A 129 3.59 -19.39 15.80
C ARG A 129 5.00 -19.63 16.30
N VAL A 130 5.13 -20.51 17.27
CA VAL A 130 6.41 -20.86 17.88
C VAL A 130 6.60 -22.36 17.83
N PHE A 131 7.75 -22.77 17.29
CA PHE A 131 8.10 -24.15 17.06
C PHE A 131 9.27 -24.57 17.93
N LYS A 132 9.26 -25.82 18.34
CA LYS A 132 10.40 -26.51 18.93
C LYS A 132 10.45 -27.92 18.36
N LEU A 133 11.60 -28.31 17.79
CA LEU A 133 11.75 -29.61 17.12
C LEU A 133 10.65 -29.88 16.07
N ASN A 134 10.30 -28.84 15.29
CA ASN A 134 9.25 -28.84 14.26
C ASN A 134 7.81 -29.03 14.76
N GLU A 135 7.56 -29.04 16.07
CA GLU A 135 6.21 -29.04 16.65
C GLU A 135 5.82 -27.62 17.07
N ILE A 136 4.58 -27.22 16.80
CA ILE A 136 4.02 -25.96 17.31
C ILE A 136 3.81 -26.11 18.81
N ILE A 137 4.48 -25.28 19.60
CA ILE A 137 4.42 -25.29 21.06
C ILE A 137 3.73 -24.07 21.67
N ASP A 138 3.55 -23.00 20.91
CA ASP A 138 2.81 -21.80 21.32
C ASP A 138 2.31 -21.04 20.09
N GLU A 139 1.20 -20.33 20.26
CA GLU A 139 0.61 -19.44 19.26
C GLU A 139 0.13 -18.16 19.96
N GLN A 140 0.50 -16.99 19.43
CA GLN A 140 0.17 -15.70 20.01
C GLN A 140 -0.23 -14.69 18.94
N THR A 141 -1.15 -13.79 19.29
CA THR A 141 -1.46 -12.62 18.46
C THR A 141 -0.70 -11.40 18.96
N ILE A 142 0.01 -10.73 18.07
CA ILE A 142 0.70 -9.47 18.32
C ILE A 142 -0.16 -8.33 17.72
N HIS A 143 -0.86 -7.58 18.59
CA HIS A 143 -1.63 -6.41 18.18
C HIS A 143 -0.72 -5.18 17.98
N VAL A 144 -0.52 -4.70 16.77
CA VAL A 144 0.38 -3.59 16.45
C VAL A 144 -0.41 -2.32 16.14
N ASP A 145 -0.40 -1.37 17.06
CA ASP A 145 -1.03 -0.05 16.93
C ASP A 145 -0.05 1.11 17.15
N GLU A 146 1.15 0.79 17.65
CA GLU A 146 2.25 1.71 17.88
C GLU A 146 3.63 1.01 17.76
N PRO A 147 4.74 1.76 17.63
CA PRO A 147 6.08 1.19 17.74
C PRO A 147 6.28 0.58 19.13
N LYS A 148 6.56 -0.72 19.19
CA LYS A 148 6.67 -1.42 20.48
C LYS A 148 7.77 -2.45 20.55
N LYS A 149 8.10 -2.84 21.77
CA LYS A 149 8.96 -3.99 22.05
C LYS A 149 8.09 -5.17 22.46
N PHE A 150 8.17 -6.25 21.69
CA PHE A 150 7.50 -7.51 22.00
C PHE A 150 8.52 -8.45 22.67
N ASN A 151 8.38 -8.67 23.97
CA ASN A 151 9.20 -9.65 24.69
C ASN A 151 8.43 -10.98 24.73
N TYR A 152 8.88 -11.96 23.97
CA TYR A 152 8.29 -13.29 23.96
C TYR A 152 8.82 -14.13 25.14
N TYR A 153 7.88 -14.79 25.81
CA TYR A 153 8.12 -15.79 26.85
C TYR A 153 7.25 -16.99 26.56
N LEU A 154 7.83 -18.20 26.68
CA LEU A 154 7.06 -19.41 26.47
C LEU A 154 6.08 -19.59 27.65
N LYS A 155 4.78 -19.61 27.35
CA LYS A 155 3.76 -19.96 28.34
C LYS A 155 3.95 -21.44 28.68
N LYS A 156 4.43 -21.75 29.89
CA LYS A 156 4.42 -23.13 30.37
C LYS A 156 2.96 -23.57 30.52
N LEU A 157 2.56 -24.65 29.85
CA LEU A 157 1.31 -25.32 30.18
C LEU A 157 1.33 -25.61 31.69
N ILE A 158 0.30 -25.15 32.40
CA ILE A 158 0.02 -25.67 33.73
C ILE A 158 -0.32 -27.14 33.49
N SER A 159 0.60 -28.05 33.80
CA SER A 159 0.24 -29.46 33.89
C SER A 159 -0.81 -29.56 34.97
N GLU A 160 -2.07 -29.80 34.59
CA GLU A 160 -3.04 -30.35 35.54
C GLU A 160 -2.42 -31.63 36.10
N LYS A 161 -2.37 -31.70 37.42
CA LYS A 161 -1.75 -32.76 38.20
C LYS A 161 -2.75 -33.88 38.44
#